data_AF-A0A7Y3DLH8-F1
#
_entry.id   AF-A0A7Y3DLH8-F1
#
_cell.length_a   1.000
_cell.length_b   1.000
_cell.length_c   1.000
_cell.angle_alpha   90.00
_cell.angle_beta   90.00
_cell.angle_gamma   90.00
#
_symmetry.space_group_name_H-M   'P 1'
#
loop_
_entity.id
_entity.type
_entity.pdbx_description
1 polymer ?
#
loop_
_entity_poly.entity_id
_entity_poly.type
_entity_poly.pdbx_seq_one_letter_code
_entity_poly.pdbx_strand_id
1 'polypeptide(L)'
;MAEVYEKLRERLDMFPQGFPKTQSGVELEILKNLFAEEEANIALSLKPYPEPVAVVAERINRDEYELGQILYDMSKKGLILRFKESEEVIYYFLAPWVVGIWEFQLNRLNKKNIPLYEKFHQEGIVASAKGRSVGGFRVIP
;
A
#
# COMPACT_ATOMS: atom_id res chain seq x y z
N MET A 1 7.55 -15.65 -0.81
CA MET A 1 6.15 -15.67 -1.26
C MET A 1 5.15 -15.25 -0.19
N ALA A 2 4.70 -16.07 0.78
CA ALA A 2 3.67 -15.63 1.75
C ALA A 2 4.15 -14.53 2.72
N GLU A 3 5.44 -14.57 3.09
CA GLU A 3 6.01 -13.69 4.11
C GLU A 3 6.03 -12.20 3.70
N VAL A 4 6.29 -11.88 2.42
CA VAL A 4 6.34 -10.47 1.97
C VAL A 4 4.98 -9.79 2.09
N TYR A 5 3.89 -10.50 1.77
CA TYR A 5 2.55 -9.93 1.82
C TYR A 5 2.08 -9.75 3.27
N GLU A 6 2.49 -10.64 4.19
CA GLU A 6 2.25 -10.45 5.62
C GLU A 6 3.00 -9.23 6.17
N LYS A 7 4.28 -9.06 5.79
CA LYS A 7 5.05 -7.85 6.13
C LYS A 7 4.43 -6.59 5.55
N LEU A 8 3.96 -6.63 4.30
CA LEU A 8 3.29 -5.49 3.67
C LEU A 8 1.97 -5.17 4.38
N ARG A 9 1.20 -6.20 4.77
CA ARG A 9 -0.01 -6.04 5.57
C ARG A 9 0.30 -5.36 6.91
N GLU A 10 1.31 -5.84 7.63
CA GLU A 10 1.79 -5.22 8.87
C GLU A 10 2.16 -3.76 8.65
N ARG A 11 2.92 -3.46 7.59
CA ARG A 11 3.36 -2.11 7.25
C ARG A 11 2.18 -1.17 6.97
N LEU A 12 1.17 -1.63 6.23
CA LEU A 12 -0.04 -0.86 5.96
C LEU A 12 -0.91 -0.67 7.21
N ASP A 13 -0.89 -1.62 8.14
CA ASP A 13 -1.64 -1.57 9.39
C ASP A 13 -1.04 -0.64 10.45
N MET A 14 0.21 -0.22 10.26
CA MET A 14 0.86 0.81 11.08
C MET A 14 0.31 2.22 10.82
N PHE A 15 -0.35 2.44 9.68
CA PHE A 15 -0.97 3.73 9.42
C PHE A 15 -2.21 3.95 10.31
N PRO A 16 -2.61 5.22 10.57
CA PRO A 16 -3.76 5.53 11.40
C PRO A 16 -5.07 4.83 11.00
N GLN A 17 -5.35 4.67 9.70
CA GLN A 17 -6.55 3.96 9.25
C GLN A 17 -6.51 2.43 9.49
N GLY A 18 -5.30 1.87 9.62
CA GLY A 18 -5.05 0.43 9.71
C GLY A 18 -5.25 -0.36 8.41
N PHE A 19 -4.88 -1.63 8.50
CA PHE A 19 -5.06 -2.66 7.49
C PHE A 19 -5.09 -4.03 8.21
N PRO A 20 -6.14 -4.27 9.02
CA PRO A 20 -6.16 -5.35 10.00
C PRO A 20 -6.18 -6.72 9.34
N LYS A 21 -5.59 -7.71 10.03
CA LYS A 21 -5.70 -9.13 9.68
C LYS A 21 -7.15 -9.59 9.77
N THR A 22 -7.63 -10.37 8.80
CA THR A 22 -8.97 -10.97 8.86
C THR A 22 -8.91 -12.46 9.15
N GLN A 23 -10.04 -13.03 9.58
CA GLN A 23 -10.14 -14.48 9.81
C GLN A 23 -9.99 -15.29 8.52
N SER A 24 -10.47 -14.74 7.40
CA SER A 24 -10.40 -15.40 6.10
C SER A 24 -9.07 -15.19 5.36
N GLY A 25 -8.25 -14.22 5.77
CA GLY A 25 -7.01 -13.86 5.07
C GLY A 25 -7.25 -13.10 3.75
N VAL A 26 -8.45 -12.53 3.55
CA VAL A 26 -8.82 -11.80 2.32
C VAL A 26 -7.92 -10.59 2.07
N GLU A 27 -7.38 -9.98 3.12
CA GLU A 27 -6.41 -8.88 3.03
C GLU A 27 -5.13 -9.30 2.31
N LEU A 28 -4.66 -10.54 2.52
CA LEU A 28 -3.48 -11.06 1.84
C LEU A 28 -3.79 -11.44 0.39
N GLU A 29 -5.00 -11.94 0.13
CA GLU A 29 -5.47 -12.18 -1.23
C GLU A 29 -5.56 -10.88 -2.04
N ILE A 30 -6.05 -9.81 -1.42
CA ILE A 30 -6.05 -8.47 -2.02
C ILE A 30 -4.62 -8.02 -2.36
N LEU A 31 -3.68 -8.12 -1.42
CA LEU A 31 -2.30 -7.69 -1.66
C LEU A 31 -1.64 -8.48 -2.80
N LYS A 32 -1.88 -9.80 -2.88
CA LYS A 32 -1.39 -10.65 -3.97
C LYS A 32 -2.00 -10.32 -5.33
N ASN A 33 -3.24 -9.85 -5.36
CA ASN A 33 -3.89 -9.41 -6.60
C ASN A 33 -3.42 -8.03 -7.05
N LEU A 34 -2.99 -7.18 -6.12
CA LEU A 34 -2.56 -5.81 -6.40
C LEU A 34 -1.07 -5.70 -6.73
N PHE A 35 -0.22 -6.42 -6.00
CA PHE A 35 1.23 -6.31 -6.07
C PHE A 35 1.85 -7.58 -6.63
N ALA A 36 2.79 -7.43 -7.57
CA ALA A 36 3.79 -8.47 -7.78
C ALA A 36 4.69 -8.60 -6.54
N GLU A 37 5.34 -9.75 -6.37
CA GLU A 37 6.23 -9.99 -5.22
C GLU A 37 7.38 -8.98 -5.13
N GLU A 38 7.95 -8.57 -6.27
CA GLU A 38 8.97 -7.52 -6.31
C GLU A 38 8.40 -6.15 -5.89
N GLU A 39 7.21 -5.78 -6.39
CA GLU A 39 6.55 -4.53 -6.03
C GLU A 39 6.22 -4.46 -4.54
N ALA A 40 5.82 -5.59 -3.94
CA ALA A 40 5.59 -5.68 -2.50
C ALA A 40 6.88 -5.47 -1.69
N ASN A 41 8.00 -6.04 -2.13
CA ASN A 41 9.31 -5.82 -1.52
C ASN A 41 9.77 -4.36 -1.64
N ILE A 42 9.58 -3.74 -2.80
CA ILE A 42 9.89 -2.32 -3.01
C ILE A 42 9.00 -1.44 -2.13
N ALA A 43 7.69 -1.72 -2.04
CA ALA A 43 6.77 -0.98 -1.19
C ALA A 43 7.18 -0.99 0.30
N LEU A 44 7.73 -2.12 0.79
CA LEU A 44 8.27 -2.22 2.15
C LEU A 44 9.49 -1.33 2.40
N SER A 45 10.24 -0.99 1.36
CA SER A 45 11.39 -0.08 1.46
C SER A 45 10.99 1.40 1.48
N LEU A 46 9.76 1.72 1.09
CA LEU A 46 9.24 3.08 1.05
C LEU A 46 8.79 3.56 2.44
N LYS A 47 8.91 4.86 2.63
CA LYS A 47 8.43 5.56 3.83
C LYS A 47 7.11 6.26 3.53
N PRO A 48 6.33 6.63 4.57
CA PRO A 48 5.07 7.35 4.40
C PRO A 48 5.27 8.86 4.10
N TYR A 49 6.49 9.27 3.73
CA TYR A 49 6.82 10.63 3.32
C TYR A 49 7.64 10.62 2.03
N PRO A 50 7.56 11.68 1.20
CA PRO A 50 8.17 11.70 -0.13
C PRO A 50 9.69 11.57 -0.08
N GLU A 51 10.24 10.63 -0.85
CA GLU A 51 11.69 10.45 -1.03
C GLU A 51 12.03 10.39 -2.54
N PRO A 52 13.15 11.00 -2.99
CA PRO A 52 13.57 10.90 -4.38
C PRO A 52 14.08 9.49 -4.71
N VAL A 53 14.04 9.11 -5.98
CA VAL A 53 14.41 7.75 -6.45
C VAL A 53 15.82 7.37 -6.01
N ALA A 54 16.80 8.27 -6.16
CA ALA A 54 18.18 8.06 -5.71
C ALA A 54 18.29 7.59 -4.25
N VAL A 55 17.53 8.21 -3.33
CA VAL A 55 17.55 7.88 -1.89
C VAL A 55 16.95 6.50 -1.61
N VAL A 56 15.92 6.11 -2.36
CA VAL A 56 15.34 4.76 -2.24
C VAL A 56 16.31 3.73 -2.84
N ALA A 57 16.89 4.03 -4.01
CA ALA A 57 17.83 3.17 -4.73
C ALA A 57 19.07 2.84 -3.90
N GLU A 58 19.68 3.84 -3.26
CA GLU A 58 20.81 3.67 -2.35
C GLU A 58 20.45 2.74 -1.18
N ARG A 59 19.27 2.95 -0.56
CA ARG A 59 18.82 2.14 0.60
C ARG A 59 18.66 0.67 0.28
N ILE A 60 18.18 0.34 -0.91
CA ILE A 60 17.93 -1.05 -1.32
C ILE A 60 19.02 -1.60 -2.24
N ASN A 61 20.11 -0.84 -2.46
CA ASN A 61 21.22 -1.18 -3.32
C ASN A 61 20.77 -1.65 -4.73
N ARG A 62 19.99 -0.80 -5.40
CA ARG A 62 19.47 -1.01 -6.77
C ARG A 62 19.90 0.13 -7.68
N ASP A 63 19.87 -0.12 -8.99
CA ASP A 63 20.05 0.93 -9.98
C ASP A 63 18.91 1.95 -9.93
N GLU A 64 19.24 3.24 -9.99
CA GLU A 64 18.28 4.34 -9.88
C GLU A 64 17.32 4.39 -11.07
N TYR A 65 17.83 4.17 -12.28
CA TYR A 65 17.02 4.26 -13.50
C TYR A 65 16.01 3.12 -13.57
N GLU A 66 16.45 1.88 -13.32
CA GLU A 66 15.58 0.70 -13.28
C GLU A 66 14.51 0.83 -12.19
N LEU A 67 14.91 1.22 -10.96
CA LEU A 67 13.96 1.42 -9.87
C LEU A 67 12.96 2.54 -10.18
N GLY A 68 13.41 3.62 -10.81
CA GLY A 68 12.56 4.73 -11.22
C GLY A 68 11.42 4.30 -12.15
N GLN A 69 11.68 3.40 -13.10
CA GLN A 69 10.64 2.85 -13.97
C GLN A 69 9.62 2.01 -13.19
N ILE A 70 10.10 1.15 -12.27
CA ILE A 70 9.22 0.31 -11.44
C ILE A 70 8.33 1.17 -10.54
N LEU A 71 8.90 2.16 -9.86
CA LEU A 71 8.15 3.10 -9.01
C LEU A 71 7.14 3.91 -9.85
N TYR A 72 7.52 4.35 -11.04
CA TYR A 72 6.61 5.03 -11.96
C TYR A 72 5.42 4.14 -12.33
N ASP A 73 5.64 2.88 -12.67
CA ASP A 73 4.56 1.95 -13.00
C ASP A 73 3.69 1.59 -11.79
N MET A 74 4.27 1.38 -10.62
CA MET A 74 3.54 1.20 -9.36
C MET A 74 2.63 2.41 -9.07
N SER A 75 3.12 3.64 -9.31
CA SER A 75 2.32 4.85 -9.12
C SER A 75 1.14 4.93 -10.10
N LYS A 76 1.31 4.53 -11.37
CA LYS A 76 0.22 4.44 -12.36
C LYS A 76 -0.79 3.34 -12.02
N LYS A 77 -0.36 2.28 -11.34
CA LYS A 77 -1.25 1.24 -10.79
C LYS A 77 -2.01 1.71 -9.55
N GLY A 78 -1.61 2.83 -8.94
CA GLY A 78 -2.22 3.34 -7.71
C GLY A 78 -1.77 2.59 -6.45
N LEU A 79 -0.58 2.00 -6.48
CA LEU A 79 -0.04 1.21 -5.36
C LEU A 79 0.81 2.03 -4.40
N ILE A 80 1.36 3.14 -4.89
CA ILE A 80 2.18 4.10 -4.15
C ILE A 80 1.81 5.51 -4.57
N LEU A 81 2.21 6.50 -3.77
CA LEU A 81 2.03 7.90 -4.09
C LEU A 81 3.25 8.45 -4.82
N ARG A 82 3.01 9.42 -5.69
CA ARG A 82 4.03 10.13 -6.46
C ARG A 82 3.79 11.63 -6.39
N PHE A 83 4.84 12.38 -6.10
CA PHE A 83 4.84 13.84 -6.13
C PHE A 83 5.92 14.32 -7.10
N LYS A 84 5.56 15.20 -8.03
CA LYS A 84 6.48 15.75 -9.03
C LYS A 84 6.79 17.19 -8.65
N GLU A 85 8.03 17.47 -8.28
CA GLU A 85 8.50 18.83 -8.01
C GLU A 85 8.96 19.51 -9.30
N SER A 86 9.69 18.78 -10.15
CA SER A 86 10.14 19.22 -11.48
C SER A 86 10.16 18.04 -12.46
N GLU A 87 10.59 18.27 -13.70
CA GLU A 87 10.81 17.17 -14.66
C GLU A 87 11.91 16.20 -14.21
N GLU A 88 12.89 16.68 -13.44
CA GLU A 88 14.05 15.91 -13.01
C GLU A 88 13.88 15.33 -11.60
N VAL A 89 13.01 15.93 -10.77
CA VAL A 89 12.85 15.54 -9.36
C VAL A 89 11.44 15.00 -9.11
N ILE A 90 11.37 13.68 -8.99
CA ILE A 90 10.15 12.92 -8.70
C ILE A 90 10.34 12.18 -7.38
N TYR A 91 9.38 12.36 -6.48
CA TYR A 91 9.34 11.71 -5.18
C TYR A 91 8.29 10.60 -5.16
N TYR A 92 8.59 9.54 -4.42
CA TYR A 92 7.70 8.41 -4.20
C TYR A 92 7.58 8.10 -2.71
N PHE A 93 6.42 7.61 -2.31
CA PHE A 93 6.15 7.26 -0.91
C PHE A 93 5.02 6.23 -0.79
N LEU A 94 5.04 5.51 0.33
CA LEU A 94 4.07 4.45 0.59
C LEU A 94 2.67 5.05 0.74
N ALA A 95 1.72 4.52 -0.04
CA ALA A 95 0.33 4.89 0.07
C ALA A 95 -0.34 4.15 1.25
N PRO A 96 -1.19 4.83 2.05
CA PRO A 96 -2.11 4.16 2.96
C PRO A 96 -3.12 3.28 2.20
N TRP A 97 -3.80 2.35 2.87
CA TRP A 97 -4.92 1.61 2.26
C TRP A 97 -6.08 2.52 1.85
N VAL A 98 -6.55 3.38 2.78
CA VAL A 98 -7.62 4.39 2.62
C VAL A 98 -7.22 5.61 3.47
N VAL A 99 -7.19 6.86 3.01
CA VAL A 99 -7.34 7.50 1.70
C VAL A 99 -6.09 7.23 0.85
N GLY A 100 -6.14 6.24 -0.05
CA GLY A 100 -4.96 5.74 -0.76
C GLY A 100 -5.25 4.59 -1.72
N ILE A 101 -4.53 3.46 -1.57
CA ILE A 101 -4.50 2.35 -2.55
C ILE A 101 -5.90 1.96 -3.03
N TRP A 102 -6.86 1.77 -2.13
CA TRP A 102 -8.24 1.38 -2.48
C TRP A 102 -8.93 2.42 -3.38
N GLU A 103 -8.79 3.72 -3.08
CA GLU A 103 -9.40 4.80 -3.88
C GLU A 103 -8.77 4.87 -5.27
N PHE A 104 -7.48 4.59 -5.38
CA PHE A 104 -6.80 4.57 -6.68
C PHE A 104 -7.21 3.36 -7.53
N GLN A 105 -7.88 2.36 -6.95
CA GLN A 105 -8.47 1.24 -7.70
C GLN A 105 -9.87 1.54 -8.26
N LEU A 106 -10.49 2.70 -8.02
CA LEU A 106 -11.86 2.99 -8.48
C LEU A 106 -12.05 2.77 -10.00
N ASN A 107 -11.09 3.19 -10.82
CA ASN A 107 -11.11 3.00 -12.27
C ASN A 107 -10.71 1.58 -12.73
N ARG A 108 -10.39 0.68 -11.78
CA ARG A 108 -9.95 -0.70 -12.00
C ARG A 108 -10.87 -1.73 -11.30
N LEU A 109 -12.00 -1.28 -10.75
CA LEU A 109 -13.00 -2.15 -10.15
C LEU A 109 -13.61 -3.08 -11.20
N ASN A 110 -13.80 -4.34 -10.81
CA ASN A 110 -14.35 -5.37 -11.66
C ASN A 110 -15.00 -6.48 -10.81
N LYS A 111 -15.72 -7.39 -11.47
CA LYS A 111 -16.47 -8.47 -10.81
C LYS A 111 -15.60 -9.42 -9.95
N LYS A 112 -14.27 -9.42 -10.12
CA LYS A 112 -13.36 -10.27 -9.33
C LYS A 112 -12.85 -9.57 -8.08
N ASN A 113 -12.50 -8.27 -8.14
CA ASN A 113 -11.92 -7.58 -6.99
C ASN A 113 -12.95 -6.91 -6.06
N ILE A 114 -14.12 -6.53 -6.56
CA ILE A 114 -15.18 -5.93 -5.73
C ILE A 114 -15.55 -6.84 -4.55
N PRO A 115 -15.83 -8.15 -4.73
CA PRO A 115 -16.19 -9.02 -3.61
C PRO A 115 -15.07 -9.13 -2.55
N LEU A 116 -13.81 -9.09 -2.98
CA LEU A 116 -12.67 -9.12 -2.05
C LEU A 116 -12.64 -7.87 -1.18
N TYR A 117 -12.81 -6.68 -1.79
CA TYR A 117 -12.82 -5.42 -1.06
C TYR A 117 -14.02 -5.29 -0.12
N GLU A 118 -15.21 -5.72 -0.54
CA GLU A 118 -16.39 -5.75 0.32
C GLU A 118 -16.20 -6.69 1.52
N LYS A 119 -15.67 -7.89 1.27
CA LYS A 119 -15.36 -8.85 2.33
C LYS A 119 -14.33 -8.30 3.31
N PHE A 120 -13.25 -7.69 2.82
CA PHE A 120 -12.25 -7.03 3.67
C PHE A 120 -12.84 -5.86 4.47
N HIS A 121 -13.71 -5.07 3.86
CA HIS A 121 -14.39 -3.98 4.56
C HIS A 121 -15.19 -4.50 5.76
N GLN A 122 -15.94 -5.60 5.59
CA GLN A 122 -16.73 -6.20 6.68
C GLN A 122 -15.86 -6.89 7.73
N GLU A 123 -14.97 -7.78 7.32
CA GLU A 123 -14.17 -8.61 8.23
C GLU A 123 -12.97 -7.88 8.86
N GLY A 124 -12.46 -6.86 8.19
CA GLY A 124 -11.31 -6.08 8.62
C GLY A 124 -11.73 -4.75 9.22
N ILE A 125 -12.16 -3.81 8.38
CA ILE A 125 -12.41 -2.42 8.79
C ILE A 125 -13.54 -2.32 9.82
N VAL A 126 -14.75 -2.79 9.47
CA VAL A 126 -15.94 -2.73 10.33
C VAL A 126 -15.73 -3.54 11.61
N ALA A 127 -15.21 -4.77 11.49
CA ALA A 127 -14.93 -5.62 12.64
C ALA A 127 -13.92 -4.97 13.60
N SER A 128 -12.86 -4.34 13.08
CA SER A 128 -11.86 -3.68 13.92
C SER A 128 -12.39 -2.42 14.60
N ALA A 129 -13.37 -1.74 14.00
CA ALA A 129 -13.98 -0.54 14.56
C ALA A 129 -15.02 -0.84 15.66
N LYS A 130 -15.64 -2.02 15.65
CA LYS A 130 -16.62 -2.42 16.68
C LYS A 130 -16.00 -2.34 18.08
N GLY A 131 -16.70 -1.67 18.99
CA GLY A 131 -16.31 -1.57 20.40
C GLY A 131 -15.22 -0.52 20.69
N ARG A 132 -14.74 0.24 19.69
CA ARG A 132 -13.84 1.36 19.94
C ARG A 132 -14.62 2.57 20.47
N SER A 133 -14.07 3.23 21.49
CA SER A 133 -14.54 4.51 22.02
C SER A 133 -13.84 5.73 21.40
N VAL A 134 -12.86 5.49 20.52
CA VAL A 134 -12.04 6.51 19.84
C VAL A 134 -12.44 6.65 18.37
N GLY A 135 -11.99 7.74 17.73
CA GLY A 135 -12.29 8.03 16.33
C GLY A 135 -11.81 6.96 15.34
N GLY A 136 -12.26 7.06 14.08
CA GLY A 136 -11.97 6.08 13.03
C GLY A 136 -10.48 5.87 12.72
N PHE A 137 -9.64 6.86 13.02
CA PHE A 137 -8.18 6.79 12.89
C PHE A 137 -7.51 6.56 14.24
N ARG A 138 -6.54 5.65 14.28
CA ARG A 138 -5.70 5.36 15.46
C ARG A 138 -4.70 6.50 15.68
N VAL A 139 -4.46 6.86 16.94
CA VAL A 139 -3.31 7.69 17.30
C VAL A 139 -2.07 6.78 17.30
N ILE A 140 -1.08 7.11 16.49
CA ILE A 140 0.22 6.43 16.45
C ILE A 140 1.18 7.28 17.29
N PRO A 141 1.69 6.76 18.43
CA PRO A 141 2.62 7.48 19.30
C PRO A 141 3.94 7.86 18.62
#